data_AF-A0A9W4K5M9-F1
#
_entry.id   AF-A0A9W4K5M9-F1
#
_cell.length_a   1.000
_cell.length_b   1.000
_cell.length_c   1.000
_cell.angle_alpha   90.00
_cell.angle_beta   90.00
_cell.angle_gamma   90.00
#
_symmetry.space_group_name_H-M   'P 1'
#
loop_
_entity.id
_entity.type
_entity.pdbx_description
1 polymer ?
#
loop_
_entity_poly.entity_id
_entity_poly.type
_entity_poly.pdbx_seq_one_letter_code
_entity_poly.pdbx_strand_id
1 'polypeptide(L)'
;MMERGHQVMVFVHSRKDTVMTARMLMQLAAEEGREDLFSCHDHENYSNALRDMKHARARELRDLFASGFGTHHAGMTRSDRNLMERMFSEGLIKVLCCTATLAWGVNLPAAAVVIKGTQLYNPQEGKFIDLSILDVMQIFGRAGRPQFQDTGIGFICTTHDKLNHYLSAVTAQQPIESRFSSRLVDNLNAEISLGTVTSVPEAVQWLGYSYLYVRMKREPRNYGIEFAELRDDPMLVQRRRQLILQAARVLQKSQMIIFNDKTEDLKAKDVGRIASQYYVLQTSVEIFNDMMRPRSGEADVLKMISMSGEFDNIQSRDSESKELQRLRDEVAQTEVAGGNDTPHAKTNLLLQAYISRAKIEDFALASDTGYVAQNAARICRALFMIALNRRWGYQCQVLLSLCKSIEKQIWPFDHPFRQFDLPQPILRNLDEKLPTTSIESMKEMEPAEIGQLVHNHRMGSTLSKLLDNFPTLSVETEIAPLNRDVLRIRLSIYPEFTWNDRHHGASESFWVWVENSETSEIYHHEYFILSRKKLYADHELNFTIPLSDPLPSQIYIRVISDRWLATSYIGSQESHS
;
A
#
# COMPACT_ATOMS: atom_id res chain seq x y z
N MET A 1 -25.32 32.99 -4.29
CA MET A 1 -24.02 33.19 -3.59
C MET A 1 -23.14 34.16 -4.34
N MET A 2 -22.86 33.93 -5.63
CA MET A 2 -21.99 34.81 -6.43
C MET A 2 -22.50 36.26 -6.53
N GLU A 3 -23.80 36.48 -6.70
CA GLU A 3 -24.42 37.83 -6.68
C GLU A 3 -24.16 38.61 -5.37
N ARG A 4 -23.88 37.91 -4.27
CA ARG A 4 -23.53 38.50 -2.97
C ARG A 4 -22.01 38.65 -2.77
N GLY A 5 -21.21 38.38 -3.80
CA GLY A 5 -19.74 38.39 -3.75
C GLY A 5 -19.11 37.25 -2.95
N HIS A 6 -19.92 36.27 -2.50
CA HIS A 6 -19.51 35.21 -1.59
C HIS A 6 -18.75 34.08 -2.31
N GLN A 7 -17.69 33.54 -1.68
CA GLN A 7 -16.93 32.41 -2.20
C GLN A 7 -17.59 31.06 -1.87
N VAL A 8 -17.47 30.09 -2.78
CA VAL A 8 -18.09 28.76 -2.65
C VAL A 8 -17.05 27.67 -2.85
N MET A 9 -17.11 26.62 -2.01
CA MET A 9 -16.40 25.37 -2.26
C MET A 9 -17.34 24.31 -2.81
N VAL A 10 -16.89 23.57 -3.83
CA VAL A 10 -17.65 22.47 -4.43
C VAL A 10 -16.88 21.18 -4.23
N PHE A 11 -17.39 20.30 -3.38
CA PHE A 11 -16.82 19.00 -3.06
C PHE A 11 -17.30 17.94 -4.04
N VAL A 12 -16.34 17.19 -4.59
CA VAL A 12 -16.54 16.08 -5.54
C VAL A 12 -15.73 14.84 -5.11
N HIS A 13 -16.00 13.69 -5.73
CA HIS A 13 -15.49 12.39 -5.29
C HIS A 13 -14.23 11.91 -6.02
N SER A 14 -13.82 12.57 -7.11
CA SER A 14 -12.60 12.20 -7.83
C SER A 14 -11.74 13.41 -8.21
N ARG A 15 -10.44 13.17 -8.38
CA ARG A 15 -9.47 14.19 -8.85
C ARG A 15 -9.78 14.68 -10.26
N LYS A 16 -10.35 13.82 -11.10
CA LYS A 16 -10.75 14.17 -12.47
C LYS A 16 -12.00 15.06 -12.44
N ASP A 17 -12.93 14.75 -11.53
CA ASP A 17 -14.17 15.50 -11.38
C ASP A 17 -13.97 16.92 -10.86
N THR A 18 -12.87 17.22 -10.15
CA THR A 18 -12.61 18.61 -9.72
C THR A 18 -12.46 19.51 -10.93
N VAL A 19 -11.66 19.07 -11.91
CA VAL A 19 -11.42 19.83 -13.14
C VAL A 19 -12.66 19.82 -14.03
N MET A 20 -13.31 18.66 -14.20
CA MET A 20 -14.52 18.56 -15.02
C MET A 20 -15.65 19.43 -14.47
N THR A 21 -15.85 19.45 -13.15
CA THR A 21 -16.89 20.27 -12.51
C THR A 21 -16.57 21.75 -12.61
N ALA A 22 -15.32 22.16 -12.41
CA ALA A 22 -14.91 23.55 -12.57
C ALA A 22 -15.16 24.05 -14.02
N ARG A 23 -14.78 23.25 -15.03
CA ARG A 23 -15.04 23.57 -16.44
C ARG A 23 -16.53 23.60 -16.79
N MET A 24 -17.29 22.64 -16.28
CA MET A 24 -18.75 22.60 -16.45
C MET A 24 -19.42 23.86 -15.89
N LEU A 25 -19.06 24.26 -14.66
CA LEU A 25 -19.62 25.47 -14.04
C LEU A 25 -19.21 26.75 -14.80
N MET A 26 -17.96 26.81 -15.27
CA MET A 26 -17.46 27.91 -16.10
C MET A 26 -18.24 28.01 -17.42
N GLN A 27 -18.48 26.88 -18.09
CA GLN A 27 -19.25 26.84 -19.34
C GLN A 27 -20.71 27.25 -19.12
N LEU A 28 -21.35 26.76 -18.06
CA LEU A 28 -22.73 27.16 -17.73
C LEU A 28 -22.82 28.67 -17.42
N ALA A 29 -21.83 29.24 -16.74
CA ALA A 29 -21.78 30.68 -16.50
C ALA A 29 -21.66 31.48 -17.81
N ALA A 30 -20.90 30.99 -18.78
CA ALA A 30 -20.79 31.58 -20.11
C ALA A 30 -22.10 31.49 -20.90
N GLU A 31 -22.74 30.32 -20.90
CA GLU A 31 -24.01 30.08 -21.59
C GLU A 31 -25.15 30.95 -21.03
N GLU A 32 -25.16 31.20 -19.72
CA GLU A 32 -26.13 32.10 -19.07
C GLU A 32 -25.74 33.59 -19.13
N GLY A 33 -24.58 33.94 -19.69
CA GLY A 33 -24.09 35.32 -19.74
C GLY A 33 -23.80 35.93 -18.36
N ARG A 34 -23.33 35.10 -17.40
CA ARG A 34 -23.09 35.46 -15.99
C ARG A 34 -21.63 35.35 -15.57
N GLU A 35 -20.70 35.40 -16.53
CA GLU A 35 -19.25 35.28 -16.28
C GLU A 35 -18.72 36.35 -15.32
N ASP A 36 -19.26 37.57 -15.40
CA ASP A 36 -18.87 38.71 -14.57
C ASP A 36 -19.04 38.44 -13.06
N LEU A 37 -20.00 37.58 -12.68
CA LEU A 37 -20.22 37.22 -11.27
C LEU A 37 -19.08 36.39 -10.66
N PHE A 38 -18.29 35.73 -11.50
CA PHE A 38 -17.17 34.88 -11.09
C PHE A 38 -15.82 35.59 -11.29
N SER A 39 -15.80 36.61 -12.14
CA SER A 39 -14.62 37.42 -12.43
C SER A 39 -13.99 38.01 -11.17
N CYS A 40 -12.66 37.93 -11.08
CA CYS A 40 -11.86 38.54 -10.03
C CYS A 40 -10.94 39.66 -10.56
N HIS A 41 -11.19 40.14 -11.79
CA HIS A 41 -10.32 41.10 -12.47
C HIS A 41 -10.21 42.44 -11.72
N ASP A 42 -11.25 42.84 -11.00
CA ASP A 42 -11.29 44.10 -10.24
C ASP A 42 -10.55 44.02 -8.89
N HIS A 43 -10.05 42.84 -8.50
CA HIS A 43 -9.34 42.67 -7.25
C HIS A 43 -7.93 43.28 -7.33
N GLU A 44 -7.53 44.09 -6.34
CA GLU A 44 -6.25 44.83 -6.34
C GLU A 44 -5.03 43.94 -6.63
N ASN A 45 -5.02 42.74 -6.03
CA ASN A 45 -3.92 41.78 -6.18
C ASN A 45 -4.01 40.87 -7.42
N TYR A 46 -5.01 41.03 -8.30
CA TYR A 46 -5.24 40.11 -9.43
C TYR A 46 -4.05 40.06 -10.39
N SER A 47 -3.43 41.20 -10.68
CA SER A 47 -2.27 41.29 -11.58
C SER A 47 -1.04 40.52 -11.04
N ASN A 48 -0.81 40.56 -9.73
CA ASN A 48 0.24 39.81 -9.06
C ASN A 48 -0.08 38.31 -9.03
N ALA A 49 -1.33 37.96 -8.72
CA ALA A 49 -1.80 36.59 -8.73
C ALA A 49 -1.64 35.93 -10.12
N LEU A 50 -1.94 36.66 -11.19
CA LEU A 50 -1.75 36.20 -12.57
C LEU A 50 -0.27 35.92 -12.89
N ARG A 51 0.66 36.68 -12.31
CA ARG A 51 2.11 36.40 -12.43
C ARG A 51 2.48 35.14 -11.68
N ASP A 52 2.01 34.98 -10.45
CA ASP A 52 2.25 33.79 -9.64
C ASP A 52 1.71 32.52 -10.31
N MET A 53 0.55 32.62 -10.98
CA MET A 53 -0.07 31.52 -11.74
C MET A 53 0.78 31.05 -12.92
N LYS A 54 1.71 31.87 -13.45
CA LYS A 54 2.65 31.40 -14.48
C LYS A 54 3.60 30.32 -13.96
N HIS A 55 3.85 30.28 -12.65
CA HIS A 55 4.66 29.26 -12.00
C HIS A 55 3.91 27.97 -11.69
N ALA A 56 2.57 27.96 -11.82
CA ALA A 56 1.78 26.75 -11.66
C ALA A 56 2.17 25.71 -12.72
N ARG A 57 2.40 24.47 -12.32
CA ARG A 57 2.86 23.43 -13.27
C ARG A 57 1.73 22.96 -14.19
N ALA A 58 0.53 22.82 -13.63
CA ALA A 58 -0.63 22.34 -14.35
C ALA A 58 -1.26 23.47 -15.19
N ARG A 59 -1.39 23.23 -16.50
CA ARG A 59 -1.98 24.20 -17.45
C ARG A 59 -3.44 24.52 -17.11
N GLU A 60 -4.19 23.49 -16.73
CA GLU A 60 -5.62 23.62 -16.40
C GLU A 60 -5.89 24.59 -15.24
N LEU A 61 -4.97 24.74 -14.28
CA LEU A 61 -5.14 25.70 -13.18
C LEU A 61 -5.10 27.14 -13.69
N ARG A 62 -4.23 27.41 -14.67
CA ARG A 62 -4.11 28.74 -15.27
C ARG A 62 -5.37 29.10 -16.05
N ASP A 63 -5.89 28.14 -16.81
CA ASP A 63 -7.09 28.32 -17.62
C ASP A 63 -8.31 28.58 -16.72
N LEU A 64 -8.44 27.88 -15.60
CA LEU A 64 -9.55 28.07 -14.65
C LEU A 64 -9.45 29.36 -13.84
N PHE A 65 -8.24 29.73 -13.42
CA PHE A 65 -8.02 30.91 -12.57
C PHE A 65 -8.49 32.21 -13.24
N ALA A 66 -8.28 32.34 -14.55
CA ALA A 66 -8.69 33.52 -15.31
C ALA A 66 -10.21 33.79 -15.22
N SER A 67 -11.01 32.74 -15.06
CA SER A 67 -12.46 32.81 -14.91
C SER A 67 -12.92 32.81 -13.44
N GLY A 68 -11.99 32.92 -12.48
CA GLY A 68 -12.30 32.91 -11.05
C GLY A 68 -12.56 31.52 -10.44
N PHE A 69 -12.18 30.45 -11.14
CA PHE A 69 -12.30 29.07 -10.70
C PHE A 69 -10.95 28.49 -10.28
N GLY A 70 -10.97 27.52 -9.35
CA GLY A 70 -9.79 26.76 -8.96
C GLY A 70 -10.11 25.31 -8.67
N THR A 71 -9.08 24.48 -8.61
CA THR A 71 -9.21 23.07 -8.19
C THR A 71 -8.25 22.74 -7.06
N HIS A 72 -8.63 21.81 -6.18
CA HIS A 72 -7.76 21.32 -5.11
C HIS A 72 -7.93 19.82 -4.85
N HIS A 73 -6.86 19.05 -5.00
CA HIS A 73 -6.85 17.63 -4.66
C HIS A 73 -5.44 17.13 -4.33
N ALA A 74 -5.35 15.99 -3.62
CA ALA A 74 -4.08 15.42 -3.17
C ALA A 74 -3.09 15.06 -4.30
N GLY A 75 -3.58 14.85 -5.53
CA GLY A 75 -2.74 14.60 -6.71
C GLY A 75 -1.98 15.83 -7.25
N MET A 76 -2.31 17.03 -6.79
CA MET A 76 -1.58 18.25 -7.18
C MET A 76 -0.25 18.36 -6.43
N THR A 77 0.73 19.01 -7.06
CA THR A 77 2.00 19.29 -6.37
C THR A 77 1.74 20.15 -5.13
N ARG A 78 2.59 20.00 -4.10
CA ARG A 78 2.44 20.79 -2.87
C ARG A 78 2.48 22.30 -3.15
N SER A 79 3.31 22.74 -4.08
CA SER A 79 3.38 24.14 -4.52
C SER A 79 2.06 24.61 -5.14
N ASP A 80 1.46 23.81 -6.03
CA ASP A 80 0.18 24.18 -6.66
C ASP A 80 -0.97 24.20 -5.64
N ARG A 81 -0.99 23.25 -4.68
CA ARG A 81 -2.00 23.23 -3.61
C ARG A 81 -1.92 24.48 -2.74
N ASN A 82 -0.74 24.80 -2.23
CA ASN A 82 -0.52 25.99 -1.41
C ASN A 82 -0.89 27.27 -2.18
N LEU A 83 -0.60 27.31 -3.49
CA LEU A 83 -0.97 28.42 -4.35
C LEU A 83 -2.50 28.59 -4.42
N MET A 84 -3.24 27.52 -4.71
CA MET A 84 -4.71 27.55 -4.77
C MET A 84 -5.35 27.92 -3.43
N GLU A 85 -4.83 27.38 -2.32
CA GLU A 85 -5.29 27.71 -0.96
C GLU A 85 -5.14 29.20 -0.66
N ARG A 86 -3.97 29.77 -0.97
CA ARG A 86 -3.70 31.21 -0.79
C ARG A 86 -4.63 32.06 -1.66
N MET A 87 -4.72 31.76 -2.96
CA MET A 87 -5.57 32.52 -3.88
C MET A 87 -7.04 32.49 -3.46
N PHE A 88 -7.53 31.35 -2.97
CA PHE A 88 -8.88 31.29 -2.43
C PHE A 88 -9.01 32.09 -1.13
N SER A 89 -8.06 31.98 -0.19
CA SER A 89 -8.12 32.73 1.08
C SER A 89 -8.14 34.25 0.91
N GLU A 90 -7.47 34.73 -0.15
CA GLU A 90 -7.34 36.14 -0.52
C GLU A 90 -8.52 36.66 -1.34
N GLY A 91 -9.50 35.82 -1.71
CA GLY A 91 -10.67 36.27 -2.49
C GLY A 91 -10.47 36.28 -4.01
N LEU A 92 -9.32 35.82 -4.50
CA LEU A 92 -8.93 35.78 -5.91
C LEU A 92 -9.50 34.58 -6.68
N ILE A 93 -10.19 33.66 -5.99
CA ILE A 93 -10.94 32.56 -6.56
C ILE A 93 -12.34 32.58 -5.95
N LYS A 94 -13.40 32.66 -6.77
CA LYS A 94 -14.79 32.62 -6.29
C LYS A 94 -15.28 31.20 -6.04
N VAL A 95 -14.87 30.25 -6.87
CA VAL A 95 -15.31 28.85 -6.78
C VAL A 95 -14.11 27.91 -6.75
N LEU A 96 -13.98 27.14 -5.67
CA LEU A 96 -12.95 26.12 -5.53
C LEU A 96 -13.57 24.72 -5.58
N CYS A 97 -13.27 23.96 -6.63
CA CYS A 97 -13.69 22.56 -6.75
C CYS A 97 -12.64 21.64 -6.09
N CYS A 98 -13.02 20.89 -5.07
CA CYS A 98 -12.08 20.12 -4.25
C CYS A 98 -12.55 18.71 -3.91
N THR A 99 -11.61 17.84 -3.55
CA THR A 99 -11.93 16.52 -2.97
C THR A 99 -12.08 16.61 -1.45
N ALA A 100 -12.77 15.64 -0.84
CA ALA A 100 -13.01 15.59 0.62
C ALA A 100 -11.74 15.72 1.49
N THR A 101 -10.57 15.37 0.97
CA THR A 101 -9.27 15.55 1.64
C THR A 101 -9.00 16.98 2.12
N LEU A 102 -9.55 18.00 1.44
CA LEU A 102 -9.39 19.39 1.87
C LEU A 102 -10.08 19.64 3.21
N ALA A 103 -11.27 19.05 3.43
CA ALA A 103 -12.05 19.24 4.64
C ALA A 103 -11.33 18.70 5.89
N TRP A 104 -10.47 17.69 5.73
CA TRP A 104 -9.67 17.13 6.81
C TRP A 104 -8.32 17.84 7.01
N GLY A 105 -7.67 18.26 5.92
CA GLY A 105 -6.26 18.64 5.93
C GLY A 105 -5.96 20.13 6.03
N VAL A 106 -6.91 21.01 5.74
CA VAL A 106 -6.65 22.46 5.60
C VAL A 106 -7.74 23.28 6.28
N ASN A 107 -7.34 24.32 7.01
CA ASN A 107 -8.27 25.27 7.59
C ASN A 107 -8.62 26.39 6.59
N LEU A 108 -9.43 26.05 5.58
CA LEU A 108 -9.87 27.00 4.56
C LEU A 108 -11.42 27.08 4.58
N PRO A 109 -12.00 28.13 5.19
CA PRO A 109 -13.45 28.32 5.22
C PRO A 109 -13.97 28.99 3.93
N ALA A 110 -15.24 28.75 3.62
CA ALA A 110 -15.97 29.41 2.54
C ALA A 110 -17.36 29.85 3.01
N ALA A 111 -17.99 30.77 2.29
CA ALA A 111 -19.34 31.22 2.65
C ALA A 111 -20.39 30.11 2.48
N ALA A 112 -20.23 29.34 1.41
CA ALA A 112 -20.99 28.12 1.18
C ALA A 112 -20.11 26.97 0.78
N VAL A 113 -20.61 25.77 1.07
CA VAL A 113 -20.09 24.52 0.54
C VAL A 113 -21.19 23.79 -0.21
N VAL A 114 -20.83 23.11 -1.29
CA VAL A 114 -21.71 22.28 -2.10
C VAL A 114 -21.11 20.89 -2.20
N ILE A 115 -21.83 19.86 -1.77
CA ILE A 115 -21.47 18.47 -1.98
C ILE A 115 -22.14 18.01 -3.27
N LYS A 116 -21.37 17.85 -4.35
CA LYS A 116 -21.88 17.43 -5.66
C LYS A 116 -21.86 15.90 -5.76
N GLY A 117 -23.03 15.30 -5.59
CA GLY A 117 -23.20 13.85 -5.52
C GLY A 117 -22.82 13.32 -4.14
N THR A 118 -23.33 12.16 -3.76
CA THR A 118 -23.04 11.56 -2.44
C THR A 118 -22.64 10.10 -2.54
N GLN A 119 -22.17 9.68 -3.71
CA GLN A 119 -21.70 8.32 -3.95
C GLN A 119 -20.21 8.35 -4.24
N LEU A 120 -19.45 7.57 -3.48
CA LEU A 120 -18.03 7.37 -3.67
C LEU A 120 -17.75 5.90 -3.96
N TYR A 121 -16.77 5.64 -4.80
CA TYR A 121 -16.32 4.28 -5.03
C TYR A 121 -15.44 3.83 -3.85
N ASN A 122 -15.82 2.75 -3.16
CA ASN A 122 -15.00 2.13 -2.13
C ASN A 122 -14.41 0.80 -2.64
N PRO A 123 -13.10 0.74 -2.91
CA PRO A 123 -12.47 -0.50 -3.39
C PRO A 123 -12.47 -1.62 -2.34
N GLN A 124 -12.51 -1.28 -1.03
CA GLN A 124 -12.61 -2.29 0.04
C GLN A 124 -13.96 -3.01 0.04
N GLU A 125 -15.03 -2.35 -0.41
CA GLU A 125 -16.37 -2.95 -0.56
C GLU A 125 -16.71 -3.32 -2.01
N GLY A 126 -15.83 -3.01 -2.96
CA GLY A 126 -15.99 -3.23 -4.40
C GLY A 126 -17.22 -2.57 -5.01
N LYS A 127 -17.78 -1.55 -4.38
CA LYS A 127 -19.00 -0.88 -4.82
C LYS A 127 -19.01 0.60 -4.52
N PHE A 128 -19.94 1.30 -5.15
CA PHE A 128 -20.26 2.66 -4.77
C PHE A 128 -21.01 2.65 -3.43
N ILE A 129 -20.48 3.39 -2.47
CA ILE A 129 -21.08 3.59 -1.15
C ILE A 129 -21.48 5.04 -0.98
N ASP A 130 -22.41 5.25 -0.06
CA ASP A 130 -22.85 6.57 0.33
C ASP A 130 -21.74 7.32 1.09
N LEU A 131 -21.63 8.63 0.87
CA LEU A 131 -20.71 9.52 1.59
C LEU A 131 -20.97 9.43 3.09
N SER A 132 -19.90 9.23 3.86
CA SER A 132 -20.00 9.09 5.31
C SER A 132 -20.52 10.39 5.94
N ILE A 133 -21.29 10.25 7.01
CA ILE A 133 -21.84 11.41 7.74
C ILE A 133 -20.72 12.25 8.36
N LEU A 134 -19.62 11.61 8.75
CA LEU A 134 -18.43 12.31 9.23
C LEU A 134 -17.85 13.22 8.13
N ASP A 135 -17.72 12.73 6.89
CA ASP A 135 -17.24 13.55 5.78
C ASP A 135 -18.20 14.70 5.47
N VAL A 136 -19.52 14.44 5.46
CA VAL A 136 -20.54 15.48 5.28
C VAL A 136 -20.39 16.57 6.36
N MET A 137 -20.28 16.18 7.63
CA MET A 137 -20.14 17.11 8.75
C MET A 137 -18.82 17.88 8.69
N GLN A 138 -17.72 17.25 8.29
CA GLN A 138 -16.43 17.93 8.10
C GLN A 138 -16.48 18.94 6.96
N ILE A 139 -17.13 18.59 5.84
CA ILE A 139 -17.34 19.50 4.72
C ILE A 139 -18.22 20.68 5.14
N PHE A 140 -19.32 20.41 5.83
CA PHE A 140 -20.21 21.46 6.36
C PHE A 140 -19.52 22.35 7.38
N GLY A 141 -18.57 21.82 8.16
CA GLY A 141 -17.71 22.61 9.05
C GLY A 141 -16.80 23.62 8.32
N ARG A 142 -16.68 23.54 6.98
CA ARG A 142 -16.01 24.55 6.15
C ARG A 142 -16.95 25.66 5.68
N ALA A 143 -18.25 25.53 5.89
CA ALA A 143 -19.22 26.57 5.59
C ALA A 143 -19.28 27.60 6.73
N GLY A 144 -19.27 28.88 6.36
CA GLY A 144 -19.23 30.00 7.28
C GLY A 144 -17.81 30.43 7.57
N ARG A 145 -17.54 31.73 7.38
CA ARG A 145 -16.25 32.34 7.71
C ARG A 145 -16.47 33.15 9.00
N PRO A 146 -16.01 32.69 10.18
CA PRO A 146 -16.36 33.31 11.47
C PRO A 146 -16.04 34.80 11.57
N GLN A 147 -15.07 35.27 10.78
CA GLN A 147 -14.61 36.66 10.75
C GLN A 147 -15.40 37.56 9.76
N PHE A 148 -16.19 36.98 8.84
CA PHE A 148 -16.81 37.71 7.72
C PHE A 148 -18.30 37.43 7.55
N GLN A 149 -18.85 36.36 8.15
CA GLN A 149 -20.24 35.96 7.95
C GLN A 149 -20.85 35.36 9.22
N ASP A 150 -22.07 35.78 9.53
CA ASP A 150 -22.86 35.27 10.67
C ASP A 150 -23.47 33.89 10.39
N THR A 151 -23.58 33.50 9.11
CA THR A 151 -24.22 32.26 8.67
C THR A 151 -23.39 31.54 7.61
N GLY A 152 -23.12 30.25 7.80
CA GLY A 152 -22.61 29.35 6.76
C GLY A 152 -23.74 28.58 6.08
N ILE A 153 -23.63 28.34 4.77
CA ILE A 153 -24.65 27.60 4.01
C ILE A 153 -24.04 26.32 3.43
N GLY A 154 -24.61 25.16 3.77
CA GLY A 154 -24.23 23.86 3.21
C GLY A 154 -25.30 23.32 2.26
N PHE A 155 -24.90 22.94 1.06
CA PHE A 155 -25.75 22.27 0.07
C PHE A 155 -25.31 20.81 -0.10
N ILE A 156 -26.26 19.87 -0.11
CA ILE A 156 -26.03 18.48 -0.50
C ILE A 156 -26.87 18.18 -1.74
N CYS A 157 -26.20 17.85 -2.83
CA CYS A 157 -26.83 17.34 -4.04
C CYS A 157 -26.78 15.81 -4.01
N THR A 158 -27.90 15.18 -3.71
CA THR A 158 -28.04 13.72 -3.62
C THR A 158 -29.26 13.23 -4.40
N THR A 159 -29.39 11.91 -4.59
CA THR A 159 -30.57 11.32 -5.21
C THR A 159 -31.76 11.34 -4.26
N HIS A 160 -32.98 11.35 -4.81
CA HIS A 160 -34.20 11.52 -4.01
C HIS A 160 -34.37 10.42 -2.94
N ASP A 161 -33.97 9.19 -3.25
CA ASP A 161 -34.02 8.04 -2.33
C ASP A 161 -33.08 8.19 -1.12
N LYS A 162 -32.02 9.01 -1.24
CA LYS A 162 -31.02 9.25 -0.18
C LYS A 162 -31.26 10.53 0.61
N LEU A 163 -32.15 11.41 0.16
CA LEU A 163 -32.43 12.68 0.81
C LEU A 163 -32.80 12.51 2.29
N ASN A 164 -33.73 11.60 2.59
CA ASN A 164 -34.16 11.34 3.96
C ASN A 164 -33.04 10.76 4.84
N HIS A 165 -32.15 9.95 4.26
CA HIS A 165 -31.00 9.41 4.97
C HIS A 165 -30.07 10.53 5.43
N TYR A 166 -29.67 11.44 4.54
CA TYR A 166 -28.78 12.55 4.89
C TYR A 166 -29.45 13.59 5.78
N LEU A 167 -30.72 13.92 5.55
CA LEU A 167 -31.47 14.81 6.45
C LEU A 167 -31.52 14.24 7.85
N SER A 168 -31.92 12.97 7.99
CA SER A 168 -31.98 12.30 9.30
C SER A 168 -30.61 12.17 9.92
N ALA A 169 -29.57 11.85 9.16
CA ALA A 169 -28.24 11.64 9.73
C ALA A 169 -27.54 12.94 10.16
N VAL A 170 -27.81 14.06 9.49
CA VAL A 170 -27.28 15.38 9.89
C VAL A 170 -28.08 15.97 11.06
N THR A 171 -29.39 15.69 11.13
CA THR A 171 -30.28 16.27 12.17
C THR A 171 -30.49 15.37 13.40
N ALA A 172 -30.49 14.06 13.21
CA ALA A 172 -30.68 13.07 14.28
C ALA A 172 -29.33 12.56 14.77
N GLN A 173 -29.17 12.58 16.09
CA GLN A 173 -28.01 12.01 16.78
C GLN A 173 -28.13 10.47 16.83
N GLN A 174 -27.89 9.80 15.70
CA GLN A 174 -27.87 8.34 15.69
C GLN A 174 -26.77 7.81 16.64
N PRO A 175 -27.07 6.82 17.49
CA PRO A 175 -26.07 6.25 18.37
C PRO A 175 -25.01 5.52 17.54
N ILE A 176 -23.75 5.72 17.92
CA ILE A 176 -22.61 5.01 17.31
C ILE A 176 -22.65 3.55 17.80
N GLU A 177 -22.55 2.60 16.86
CA GLU A 177 -22.52 1.16 17.16
C GLU A 177 -21.15 0.55 16.87
N SER A 178 -20.78 -0.48 17.64
CA SER A 178 -19.52 -1.20 17.45
C SER A 178 -19.56 -2.17 16.27
N ARG A 179 -18.53 -2.12 15.41
CA ARG A 179 -18.27 -3.09 14.32
C ARG A 179 -17.19 -4.13 14.69
N PHE A 180 -16.72 -4.16 15.93
CA PHE A 180 -15.56 -4.97 16.33
C PHE A 180 -15.77 -6.49 16.16
N SER A 181 -17.02 -6.97 16.23
CA SER A 181 -17.34 -8.40 16.10
C SER A 181 -16.84 -9.03 14.81
N SER A 182 -16.85 -8.29 13.68
CA SER A 182 -16.37 -8.81 12.39
C SER A 182 -14.85 -8.94 12.31
N ARG A 183 -14.11 -8.31 13.23
CA ARG A 183 -12.64 -8.31 13.28
C ARG A 183 -12.11 -8.96 14.56
N LEU A 184 -12.97 -9.61 15.35
CA LEU A 184 -12.59 -10.18 16.64
C LEU A 184 -11.47 -11.22 16.52
N VAL A 185 -11.53 -12.06 15.48
CA VAL A 185 -10.55 -13.14 15.24
C VAL A 185 -9.14 -12.58 15.06
N ASP A 186 -8.98 -11.63 14.13
CA ASP A 186 -7.67 -11.02 13.84
C ASP A 186 -7.13 -10.20 15.02
N ASN A 187 -8.00 -9.45 15.70
CA ASN A 187 -7.60 -8.65 16.86
C ASN A 187 -7.22 -9.54 18.06
N LEU A 188 -7.93 -10.66 18.27
CA LEU A 188 -7.54 -11.65 19.29
C LEU A 188 -6.17 -12.25 18.97
N ASN A 189 -5.91 -12.60 17.70
CA ASN A 189 -4.59 -13.09 17.30
C ASN A 189 -3.48 -12.06 17.57
N ALA A 190 -3.75 -10.77 17.39
CA ALA A 190 -2.77 -9.72 17.65
C ALA A 190 -2.38 -9.66 19.13
N GLU A 191 -3.34 -9.71 20.04
CA GLU A 191 -3.06 -9.73 21.50
C GLU A 191 -2.33 -11.02 21.93
N ILE A 192 -2.72 -12.17 21.37
CA ILE A 192 -2.01 -13.43 21.62
C ILE A 192 -0.57 -13.37 21.09
N SER A 193 -0.35 -12.73 19.94
CA SER A 193 0.97 -12.56 19.33
C SER A 193 1.87 -11.61 20.12
N LEU A 194 1.30 -10.56 20.70
CA LEU A 194 1.98 -9.63 21.61
C LEU A 194 2.28 -10.26 22.98
N GLY A 195 1.57 -11.32 23.35
CA GLY A 195 1.68 -11.96 24.67
C GLY A 195 0.93 -11.23 25.78
N THR A 196 0.07 -10.27 25.44
CA THR A 196 -0.85 -9.59 26.38
C THR A 196 -2.01 -10.49 26.80
N VAL A 197 -2.38 -11.44 25.93
CA VAL A 197 -3.41 -12.45 26.17
C VAL A 197 -2.80 -13.84 26.01
N THR A 198 -2.72 -14.58 27.11
CA THR A 198 -2.13 -15.93 27.17
C THR A 198 -3.13 -17.01 27.57
N SER A 199 -4.35 -16.62 27.98
CA SER A 199 -5.43 -17.53 28.36
C SER A 199 -6.82 -16.97 28.04
N VAL A 200 -7.83 -17.84 27.99
CA VAL A 200 -9.23 -17.42 27.74
C VAL A 200 -9.74 -16.42 28.80
N PRO A 201 -9.48 -16.56 30.11
CA PRO A 201 -9.86 -15.55 31.10
C PRO A 201 -9.29 -14.15 30.81
N GLU A 202 -8.01 -14.06 30.44
CA GLU A 202 -7.37 -12.79 30.05
C GLU A 202 -8.01 -12.22 28.78
N ALA A 203 -8.31 -13.06 27.79
CA ALA A 203 -9.00 -12.64 26.57
C ALA A 203 -10.42 -12.10 26.86
N VAL A 204 -11.15 -12.69 27.81
CA VAL A 204 -12.46 -12.21 28.24
C VAL A 204 -12.33 -10.84 28.92
N GLN A 205 -11.30 -10.65 29.75
CA GLN A 205 -11.00 -9.37 30.36
C GLN A 205 -10.67 -8.31 29.30
N TRP A 206 -9.80 -8.65 28.34
CA TRP A 206 -9.46 -7.80 27.20
C TRP A 206 -10.70 -7.34 26.43
N LEU A 207 -11.58 -8.26 26.08
CA LEU A 207 -12.83 -7.95 25.39
C LEU A 207 -13.74 -7.02 26.23
N GLY A 208 -13.59 -7.03 27.56
CA GLY A 208 -14.25 -6.11 28.49
C GLY A 208 -13.82 -4.65 28.38
N TYR A 209 -12.63 -4.36 27.85
CA TYR A 209 -12.19 -2.98 27.60
C TYR A 209 -12.69 -2.43 26.27
N SER A 210 -13.34 -3.26 25.44
CA SER A 210 -13.77 -2.87 24.11
C SER A 210 -15.06 -2.03 24.13
N TYR A 211 -15.21 -1.18 23.11
CA TYR A 211 -16.48 -0.50 22.84
C TYR A 211 -17.62 -1.48 22.55
N LEU A 212 -17.31 -2.65 21.99
CA LEU A 212 -18.28 -3.73 21.76
C LEU A 212 -18.94 -4.15 23.07
N TYR A 213 -18.16 -4.38 24.14
CA TYR A 213 -18.71 -4.73 25.45
C TYR A 213 -19.66 -3.65 26.00
N VAL A 214 -19.26 -2.37 25.91
CA VAL A 214 -20.11 -1.25 26.36
C VAL A 214 -21.43 -1.22 25.58
N ARG A 215 -21.40 -1.42 24.26
CA ARG A 215 -22.60 -1.43 23.42
C ARG A 215 -23.47 -2.67 23.65
N MET A 216 -22.90 -3.86 23.81
CA MET A 216 -23.64 -5.08 24.16
C MET A 216 -24.43 -4.94 25.46
N LYS A 217 -23.91 -4.19 26.44
CA LYS A 217 -24.64 -3.93 27.70
C LYS A 217 -25.74 -2.88 27.57
N ARG A 218 -25.52 -1.84 26.76
CA ARG A 218 -26.48 -0.74 26.60
C ARG A 218 -27.61 -1.09 25.66
N GLU A 219 -27.32 -1.79 24.57
CA GLU A 219 -28.28 -2.15 23.53
C GLU A 219 -28.12 -3.64 23.14
N PRO A 220 -28.45 -4.59 24.04
CA PRO A 220 -28.18 -6.01 23.86
C PRO A 220 -28.85 -6.63 22.61
N ARG A 221 -30.05 -6.13 22.25
CA ARG A 221 -30.81 -6.62 21.10
C ARG A 221 -30.05 -6.48 19.78
N ASN A 222 -29.31 -5.38 19.60
CA ASN A 222 -28.51 -5.15 18.39
C ASN A 222 -27.35 -6.16 18.22
N TYR A 223 -26.99 -6.86 19.30
CA TYR A 223 -25.91 -7.85 19.34
C TYR A 223 -26.43 -9.29 19.51
N GLY A 224 -27.73 -9.50 19.32
CA GLY A 224 -28.38 -10.81 19.44
C GLY A 224 -28.34 -11.37 20.86
N ILE A 225 -28.35 -10.50 21.87
CA ILE A 225 -28.39 -10.88 23.30
C ILE A 225 -29.81 -10.69 23.80
N GLU A 226 -30.41 -11.75 24.33
CA GLU A 226 -31.75 -11.69 24.90
C GLU A 226 -31.75 -11.06 26.29
N PHE A 227 -32.88 -10.46 26.70
CA PHE A 227 -32.99 -9.88 28.05
C PHE A 227 -32.87 -10.93 29.15
N ALA A 228 -33.27 -12.18 28.89
CA ALA A 228 -33.07 -13.28 29.83
C ALA A 228 -31.58 -13.57 30.05
N GLU A 229 -30.78 -13.58 28.98
CA GLU A 229 -29.33 -13.76 29.05
C GLU A 229 -28.67 -12.63 29.83
N LEU A 230 -29.06 -11.37 29.62
CA LEU A 230 -28.52 -10.24 30.38
C LEU A 230 -28.91 -10.27 31.86
N ARG A 231 -30.09 -10.78 32.20
CA ARG A 231 -30.52 -10.96 33.60
C ARG A 231 -29.65 -11.99 34.30
N ASP A 232 -29.34 -13.10 33.63
CA ASP A 232 -28.61 -14.22 34.20
C ASP A 232 -27.07 -14.02 34.11
N ASP A 233 -26.59 -13.20 33.18
CA ASP A 233 -25.18 -12.76 33.01
C ASP A 233 -25.05 -11.22 32.87
N PRO A 234 -25.24 -10.43 33.95
CA PRO A 234 -25.25 -8.96 33.88
C PRO A 234 -23.93 -8.32 33.40
N MET A 235 -22.83 -9.06 33.49
CA MET A 235 -21.49 -8.62 33.07
C MET A 235 -21.05 -9.28 31.75
N LEU A 236 -21.94 -10.01 31.09
CA LEU A 236 -21.72 -10.70 29.81
C LEU A 236 -20.40 -11.50 29.81
N VAL A 237 -20.06 -12.14 30.92
CA VAL A 237 -18.83 -12.92 31.07
C VAL A 237 -18.91 -14.18 30.23
N GLN A 238 -20.03 -14.92 30.30
CA GLN A 238 -20.25 -16.13 29.52
C GLN A 238 -20.39 -15.80 28.03
N ARG A 239 -21.10 -14.72 27.69
CA ARG A 239 -21.21 -14.25 26.31
C ARG A 239 -19.84 -13.91 25.71
N ARG A 240 -19.01 -13.13 26.42
CA ARG A 240 -17.65 -12.81 25.98
C ARG A 240 -16.78 -14.06 25.86
N ARG A 241 -16.86 -14.97 26.83
CA ARG A 241 -16.14 -16.25 26.80
C ARG A 241 -16.52 -17.08 25.57
N GLN A 242 -17.81 -17.16 25.23
CA GLN A 242 -18.27 -17.85 24.03
C GLN A 242 -17.65 -17.26 22.76
N LEU A 243 -17.65 -15.94 22.62
CA LEU A 243 -17.06 -15.24 21.47
C LEU A 243 -15.54 -15.51 21.36
N ILE A 244 -14.83 -15.46 22.49
CA ILE A 244 -13.39 -15.78 22.53
C ILE A 244 -13.12 -17.24 22.16
N LEU A 245 -13.87 -18.19 22.71
CA LEU A 245 -13.69 -19.61 22.39
C LEU A 245 -13.95 -19.91 20.91
N GLN A 246 -14.96 -19.28 20.32
CA GLN A 246 -15.23 -19.38 18.88
C GLN A 246 -14.07 -18.82 18.06
N ALA A 247 -13.58 -17.63 18.40
CA ALA A 247 -12.46 -17.00 17.72
C ALA A 247 -11.16 -17.82 17.86
N ALA A 248 -10.84 -18.32 19.06
CA ALA A 248 -9.67 -19.15 19.31
C ALA A 248 -9.69 -20.45 18.50
N ARG A 249 -10.85 -21.10 18.35
CA ARG A 249 -10.99 -22.31 17.51
C ARG A 249 -10.76 -22.02 16.03
N VAL A 250 -11.22 -20.87 15.53
CA VAL A 250 -10.94 -20.44 14.14
C VAL A 250 -9.43 -20.22 13.94
N LEU A 251 -8.77 -19.53 14.87
CA LEU A 251 -7.32 -19.32 14.83
C LEU A 251 -6.53 -20.63 14.91
N GLN A 252 -6.97 -21.57 15.75
CA GLN A 252 -6.34 -22.89 15.88
C GLN A 252 -6.49 -23.70 14.59
N LYS A 253 -7.70 -23.73 14.00
CA LYS A 253 -7.95 -24.40 12.71
C LYS A 253 -7.02 -23.87 11.63
N SER A 254 -6.82 -22.55 11.61
CA SER A 254 -5.93 -21.84 10.67
C SER A 254 -4.44 -21.97 10.99
N GLN A 255 -4.06 -22.79 11.99
CA GLN A 255 -2.67 -22.97 12.43
C GLN A 255 -1.97 -21.67 12.86
N MET A 256 -2.71 -20.68 13.35
CA MET A 256 -2.15 -19.40 13.82
C MET A 256 -1.80 -19.42 15.31
N ILE A 257 -2.52 -20.23 16.10
CA ILE A 257 -2.27 -20.40 17.53
C ILE A 257 -2.25 -21.88 17.91
N ILE A 258 -1.71 -22.15 19.09
CA ILE A 258 -1.93 -23.39 19.84
C ILE A 258 -2.94 -23.06 20.94
N PHE A 259 -4.07 -23.75 20.92
CA PHE A 259 -5.14 -23.61 21.91
C PHE A 259 -5.38 -24.95 22.60
N ASN A 260 -5.42 -24.95 23.94
CA ASN A 260 -5.72 -26.12 24.74
C ASN A 260 -7.11 -25.99 25.39
N ASP A 261 -8.12 -26.71 24.89
CA ASP A 261 -9.50 -26.62 25.44
C ASP A 261 -9.59 -27.00 26.94
N LYS A 262 -8.62 -27.74 27.51
CA LYS A 262 -8.65 -28.14 28.92
C LYS A 262 -8.09 -27.07 29.86
N THR A 263 -6.92 -26.54 29.53
CA THR A 263 -6.24 -25.52 30.36
C THR A 263 -6.64 -24.10 29.97
N GLU A 264 -7.25 -23.95 28.79
CA GLU A 264 -7.62 -22.68 28.17
C GLU A 264 -6.44 -21.75 27.87
N ASP A 265 -5.25 -22.33 27.72
CA ASP A 265 -4.04 -21.61 27.33
C ASP A 265 -4.06 -21.29 25.84
N LEU A 266 -3.59 -20.08 25.52
CA LEU A 266 -3.45 -19.53 24.17
C LEU A 266 -1.98 -19.21 23.93
N LYS A 267 -1.39 -19.80 22.89
CA LYS A 267 0.00 -19.52 22.50
C LYS A 267 0.08 -19.20 21.02
N ALA A 268 0.72 -18.08 20.67
CA ALA A 268 0.95 -17.72 19.27
C ALA A 268 1.93 -18.70 18.60
N LYS A 269 1.57 -19.12 17.38
CA LYS A 269 2.53 -19.67 16.42
C LYS A 269 3.15 -18.53 15.62
N ASP A 270 4.27 -18.80 14.98
CA ASP A 270 4.95 -17.78 14.18
C ASP A 270 4.10 -17.27 13.00
N VAL A 271 3.29 -18.14 12.38
CA VAL A 271 2.34 -17.72 11.35
C VAL A 271 1.33 -16.70 11.91
N GLY A 272 0.85 -16.90 13.14
CA GLY A 272 0.00 -15.94 13.84
C GLY A 272 0.72 -14.61 14.11
N ARG A 273 1.99 -14.66 14.54
CA ARG A 273 2.83 -13.47 14.75
C ARG A 273 3.05 -12.70 13.45
N ILE A 274 3.39 -13.39 12.37
CA ILE A 274 3.59 -12.79 11.05
C ILE A 274 2.28 -12.15 10.57
N ALA A 275 1.14 -12.86 10.65
CA ALA A 275 -0.15 -12.28 10.26
C ALA A 275 -0.49 -11.02 11.05
N SER A 276 -0.23 -11.00 12.35
CA SER A 276 -0.40 -9.81 13.19
C SER A 276 0.54 -8.67 12.78
N GLN A 277 1.82 -8.96 12.55
CA GLN A 277 2.82 -7.95 12.21
C GLN A 277 2.54 -7.28 10.86
N TYR A 278 2.07 -8.05 9.88
CA TYR A 278 1.80 -7.58 8.52
C TYR A 278 0.31 -7.25 8.28
N TYR A 279 -0.53 -7.31 9.32
CA TYR A 279 -1.98 -7.02 9.25
C TYR A 279 -2.70 -7.85 8.17
N VAL A 280 -2.38 -9.14 8.10
CA VAL A 280 -3.00 -10.10 7.17
C VAL A 280 -4.16 -10.80 7.86
N LEU A 281 -5.27 -10.97 7.14
CA LEU A 281 -6.48 -11.61 7.65
C LEU A 281 -6.27 -13.11 7.88
N GLN A 282 -6.94 -13.65 8.89
CA GLN A 282 -6.95 -15.10 9.17
C GLN A 282 -7.42 -15.92 7.96
N THR A 283 -8.42 -15.45 7.20
CA THR A 283 -8.91 -16.13 6.00
C THR A 283 -7.83 -16.26 4.91
N SER A 284 -6.99 -15.23 4.75
CA SER A 284 -5.85 -15.27 3.83
C SER A 284 -4.80 -16.27 4.29
N VAL A 285 -4.57 -16.39 5.60
CA VAL A 285 -3.65 -17.41 6.15
C VAL A 285 -4.14 -18.83 5.89
N GLU A 286 -5.44 -19.10 5.95
CA GLU A 286 -6.01 -20.41 5.54
C GLU A 286 -5.63 -20.74 4.10
N ILE A 287 -5.80 -19.77 3.18
CA ILE A 287 -5.44 -19.93 1.76
C ILE A 287 -3.95 -20.20 1.59
N PHE A 288 -3.09 -19.50 2.34
CA PHE A 288 -1.64 -19.69 2.26
C PHE A 288 -1.23 -21.08 2.76
N ASN A 289 -1.86 -21.58 3.82
CA ASN A 289 -1.60 -22.93 4.31
C ASN A 289 -1.96 -23.99 3.28
N ASP A 290 -3.04 -23.80 2.53
CA ASP A 290 -3.51 -24.75 1.54
C ASP A 290 -2.72 -24.69 0.23
N MET A 291 -2.36 -23.48 -0.24
CA MET A 291 -1.78 -23.28 -1.58
C MET A 291 -0.26 -23.23 -1.62
N MET A 292 0.40 -22.74 -0.56
CA MET A 292 1.83 -22.46 -0.62
C MET A 292 2.67 -23.74 -0.73
N ARG A 293 3.64 -23.76 -1.64
CA ARG A 293 4.57 -24.88 -1.85
C ARG A 293 6.03 -24.38 -1.86
N PRO A 294 7.03 -25.25 -1.62
CA PRO A 294 8.43 -24.84 -1.59
C PRO A 294 9.02 -24.39 -2.95
N ARG A 295 8.40 -24.82 -4.05
CA ARG A 295 8.86 -24.59 -5.43
C ARG A 295 7.75 -23.96 -6.29
N SER A 296 7.13 -22.90 -5.80
CA SER A 296 6.11 -22.15 -6.54
C SER A 296 6.74 -20.97 -7.29
N GLY A 297 6.36 -20.80 -8.56
CA GLY A 297 6.84 -19.70 -9.39
C GLY A 297 6.09 -18.39 -9.14
N GLU A 298 6.45 -17.33 -9.86
CA GLU A 298 5.83 -16.01 -9.76
C GLU A 298 4.32 -16.06 -10.04
N ALA A 299 3.90 -16.82 -11.06
CA ALA A 299 2.50 -16.97 -11.43
C ALA A 299 1.66 -17.57 -10.28
N ASP A 300 2.19 -18.59 -9.59
CA ASP A 300 1.53 -19.22 -8.45
C ASP A 300 1.39 -18.26 -7.27
N VAL A 301 2.44 -17.47 -7.01
CA VAL A 301 2.42 -16.45 -5.95
C VAL A 301 1.41 -15.36 -6.27
N LEU A 302 1.40 -14.83 -7.49
CA LEU A 302 0.44 -13.80 -7.91
C LEU A 302 -1.00 -14.30 -7.82
N LYS A 303 -1.25 -15.56 -8.19
CA LYS A 303 -2.54 -16.24 -8.00
C LYS A 303 -2.90 -16.36 -6.52
N MET A 304 -1.96 -16.75 -5.67
CA MET A 304 -2.21 -16.89 -4.23
C MET A 304 -2.53 -15.53 -3.58
N ILE A 305 -1.78 -14.47 -3.93
CA ILE A 305 -2.07 -13.12 -3.49
C ILE A 305 -3.47 -12.71 -3.95
N SER A 306 -3.85 -12.97 -5.21
CA SER A 306 -5.15 -12.57 -5.74
C SER A 306 -6.35 -13.32 -5.15
N MET A 307 -6.11 -14.42 -4.43
CA MET A 307 -7.12 -15.16 -3.68
C MET A 307 -7.27 -14.70 -2.23
N SER A 308 -6.40 -13.81 -1.74
CA SER A 308 -6.42 -13.37 -0.33
C SER A 308 -7.75 -12.71 0.07
N GLY A 309 -8.21 -12.94 1.30
CA GLY A 309 -9.48 -12.46 1.83
C GLY A 309 -9.61 -10.92 1.90
N GLU A 310 -8.50 -10.18 1.80
CA GLU A 310 -8.49 -8.73 1.63
C GLU A 310 -9.20 -8.29 0.33
N PHE A 311 -9.33 -9.21 -0.64
CA PHE A 311 -9.88 -8.96 -1.97
C PHE A 311 -11.27 -9.56 -2.20
N ASP A 312 -11.89 -10.18 -1.18
CA ASP A 312 -13.19 -10.87 -1.30
C ASP A 312 -14.32 -9.98 -1.84
N ASN A 313 -14.24 -8.67 -1.58
CA ASN A 313 -15.24 -7.72 -2.02
C ASN A 313 -14.98 -7.16 -3.42
N ILE A 314 -13.83 -7.44 -4.06
CA ILE A 314 -13.56 -6.96 -5.42
C ILE A 314 -14.50 -7.68 -6.38
N GLN A 315 -15.26 -6.90 -7.15
CA GLN A 315 -16.19 -7.43 -8.14
C GLN A 315 -15.84 -6.91 -9.53
N SER A 316 -16.02 -7.76 -10.54
CA SER A 316 -15.89 -7.37 -11.95
C SER A 316 -17.17 -6.68 -12.42
N ARG A 317 -17.04 -5.68 -13.31
CA ARG A 317 -18.16 -4.93 -13.88
C ARG A 317 -18.15 -4.99 -15.40
N ASP A 318 -19.32 -4.93 -16.02
CA ASP A 318 -19.42 -4.97 -17.48
C ASP A 318 -18.73 -3.78 -18.15
N SER A 319 -18.75 -2.61 -17.51
CA SER A 319 -18.14 -1.37 -18.02
C SER A 319 -16.62 -1.45 -18.18
N GLU A 320 -15.96 -2.29 -17.39
CA GLU A 320 -14.50 -2.44 -17.34
C GLU A 320 -14.00 -3.68 -18.12
N SER A 321 -14.90 -4.53 -18.61
CA SER A 321 -14.57 -5.81 -19.25
C SER A 321 -13.60 -5.67 -20.44
N LYS A 322 -13.82 -4.67 -21.31
CA LYS A 322 -12.94 -4.40 -22.46
C LYS A 322 -11.53 -3.97 -22.03
N GLU A 323 -11.44 -3.16 -20.99
CA GLU A 323 -10.15 -2.71 -20.46
C GLU A 323 -9.42 -3.85 -19.76
N LEU A 324 -10.12 -4.70 -19.00
CA LEU A 324 -9.55 -5.91 -18.39
C LEU A 324 -9.02 -6.88 -19.45
N GLN A 325 -9.74 -7.05 -20.57
CA GLN A 325 -9.28 -7.88 -21.68
C GLN A 325 -7.99 -7.32 -22.30
N ARG A 326 -7.92 -6.00 -22.53
CA ARG A 326 -6.70 -5.34 -23.01
C ARG A 326 -5.52 -5.55 -22.05
N LEU A 327 -5.73 -5.39 -20.74
CA LEU A 327 -4.69 -5.62 -19.74
C LEU A 327 -4.20 -7.07 -19.75
N ARG A 328 -5.11 -8.03 -19.97
CA ARG A 328 -4.77 -9.44 -20.06
C ARG A 328 -3.91 -9.76 -21.28
N ASP A 329 -4.26 -9.21 -22.44
CA ASP A 329 -3.60 -9.55 -23.70
C ASP A 329 -2.28 -8.80 -23.90
N GLU A 330 -2.20 -7.54 -23.43
CA GLU A 330 -1.06 -6.65 -23.71
C GLU A 330 -0.12 -6.43 -22.53
N VAL A 331 -0.57 -6.62 -21.28
CA VAL A 331 0.16 -6.17 -20.08
C VAL A 331 0.56 -7.31 -19.15
N ALA A 332 -0.29 -8.33 -19.01
CA ALA A 332 -0.01 -9.47 -18.14
C ALA A 332 1.27 -10.20 -18.59
N GLN A 333 2.17 -10.43 -17.64
CA GLN A 333 3.46 -11.09 -17.85
C GLN A 333 3.40 -12.57 -17.45
N THR A 334 2.44 -12.94 -16.60
CA THR A 334 2.23 -14.30 -16.11
C THR A 334 0.79 -14.74 -16.35
N GLU A 335 0.59 -16.06 -16.46
CA GLU A 335 -0.73 -16.63 -16.69
C GLU A 335 -1.72 -16.24 -15.58
N VAL A 336 -2.90 -15.79 -16.00
CA VAL A 336 -4.02 -15.50 -15.09
C VAL A 336 -5.06 -16.61 -15.22
N ALA A 337 -5.31 -17.32 -14.13
CA ALA A 337 -6.34 -18.37 -14.12
C ALA A 337 -7.77 -17.77 -14.15
N GLY A 338 -8.67 -18.42 -14.89
CA GLY A 338 -10.10 -18.04 -14.94
C GLY A 338 -10.43 -16.88 -15.89
N GLY A 339 -11.72 -16.58 -16.01
CA GLY A 339 -12.23 -15.46 -16.81
C GLY A 339 -12.08 -14.11 -16.11
N ASN A 340 -12.07 -13.01 -16.88
CA ASN A 340 -11.91 -11.63 -16.37
C ASN A 340 -13.09 -11.16 -15.50
N ASP A 341 -14.19 -11.88 -15.56
CA ASP A 341 -15.38 -11.72 -14.73
C ASP A 341 -15.16 -12.21 -13.28
N THR A 342 -14.16 -13.05 -13.05
CA THR A 342 -13.86 -13.54 -11.69
C THR A 342 -13.07 -12.52 -10.86
N PRO A 343 -13.41 -12.34 -9.56
CA PRO A 343 -12.67 -11.46 -8.64
C PRO A 343 -11.17 -11.71 -8.59
N HIS A 344 -10.77 -12.99 -8.60
CA HIS A 344 -9.38 -13.42 -8.49
C HIS A 344 -8.59 -13.10 -9.76
N ALA A 345 -9.18 -13.28 -10.94
CA ALA A 345 -8.53 -12.92 -12.20
C ALA A 345 -8.38 -11.40 -12.31
N LYS A 346 -9.44 -10.64 -11.99
CA LYS A 346 -9.38 -9.18 -11.94
C LYS A 346 -8.26 -8.71 -11.02
N THR A 347 -8.22 -9.20 -9.77
CA THR A 347 -7.19 -8.82 -8.79
C THR A 347 -5.78 -9.13 -9.28
N ASN A 348 -5.57 -10.30 -9.88
CA ASN A 348 -4.28 -10.68 -10.45
C ASN A 348 -3.88 -9.73 -11.59
N LEU A 349 -4.77 -9.50 -12.57
CA LEU A 349 -4.55 -8.58 -13.68
C LEU A 349 -4.20 -7.17 -13.21
N LEU A 350 -4.92 -6.66 -12.21
CA LEU A 350 -4.66 -5.32 -11.65
C LEU A 350 -3.29 -5.25 -10.96
N LEU A 351 -2.88 -6.29 -10.25
CA LEU A 351 -1.56 -6.34 -9.64
C LEU A 351 -0.44 -6.36 -10.69
N GLN A 352 -0.60 -7.17 -11.74
CA GLN A 352 0.36 -7.19 -12.86
C GLN A 352 0.40 -5.85 -13.59
N ALA A 353 -0.76 -5.24 -13.85
CA ALA A 353 -0.86 -3.91 -14.46
C ALA A 353 -0.19 -2.83 -13.62
N TYR A 354 -0.29 -2.92 -12.29
CA TYR A 354 0.39 -2.02 -11.37
C TYR A 354 1.91 -2.15 -11.46
N ILE A 355 2.44 -3.39 -11.45
CA ILE A 355 3.89 -3.64 -11.55
C ILE A 355 4.40 -3.13 -12.91
N SER A 356 3.66 -3.37 -14.00
CA SER A 356 3.99 -2.90 -15.35
C SER A 356 3.78 -1.40 -15.59
N ARG A 357 3.28 -0.64 -14.60
CA ARG A 357 2.91 0.78 -14.72
C ARG A 357 1.96 1.06 -15.89
N ALA A 358 1.03 0.14 -16.15
CA ALA A 358 0.07 0.27 -17.24
C ALA A 358 -0.89 1.44 -17.00
N LYS A 359 -1.24 2.15 -18.06
CA LYS A 359 -2.26 3.20 -18.01
C LYS A 359 -3.64 2.56 -17.90
N ILE A 360 -4.36 2.93 -16.85
CA ILE A 360 -5.75 2.53 -16.59
C ILE A 360 -6.63 3.77 -16.76
N GLU A 361 -7.69 3.65 -17.54
CA GLU A 361 -8.56 4.76 -17.93
C GLU A 361 -9.81 4.83 -17.05
N ASP A 362 -10.41 3.68 -16.73
CA ASP A 362 -11.55 3.62 -15.81
C ASP A 362 -11.15 4.00 -14.38
N PHE A 363 -11.94 4.88 -13.76
CA PHE A 363 -11.67 5.40 -12.42
C PHE A 363 -11.82 4.34 -11.33
N ALA A 364 -12.83 3.48 -11.43
CA ALA A 364 -13.07 2.44 -10.43
C ALA A 364 -11.97 1.37 -10.52
N LEU A 365 -11.55 0.98 -11.73
CA LEU A 365 -10.38 0.12 -11.92
C LEU A 365 -9.10 0.75 -11.38
N ALA A 366 -8.84 2.03 -11.64
CA ALA A 366 -7.65 2.69 -11.11
C ALA A 366 -7.63 2.71 -9.57
N SER A 367 -8.80 2.90 -8.96
CA SER A 367 -8.96 2.82 -7.50
C SER A 367 -8.77 1.39 -6.98
N ASP A 368 -9.31 0.39 -7.67
CA ASP A 368 -9.11 -1.04 -7.35
C ASP A 368 -7.63 -1.41 -7.43
N THR A 369 -6.92 -0.98 -8.47
CA THR A 369 -5.48 -1.23 -8.63
C THR A 369 -4.66 -0.65 -7.49
N GLY A 370 -4.96 0.58 -7.05
CA GLY A 370 -4.30 1.19 -5.91
C GLY A 370 -4.53 0.40 -4.61
N TYR A 371 -5.76 -0.06 -4.40
CA TYR A 371 -6.12 -0.90 -3.25
C TYR A 371 -5.43 -2.27 -3.30
N VAL A 372 -5.44 -2.94 -4.46
CA VAL A 372 -4.76 -4.22 -4.66
C VAL A 372 -3.27 -4.08 -4.39
N ALA A 373 -2.61 -3.09 -4.97
CA ALA A 373 -1.18 -2.86 -4.79
C ALA A 373 -0.77 -2.62 -3.33
N GLN A 374 -1.51 -1.77 -2.61
CA GLN A 374 -1.23 -1.45 -1.21
C GLN A 374 -1.32 -2.69 -0.32
N ASN A 375 -2.32 -3.54 -0.56
CA ASN A 375 -2.49 -4.78 0.20
C ASN A 375 -1.52 -5.88 -0.24
N ALA A 376 -1.27 -6.01 -1.55
CA ALA A 376 -0.37 -7.01 -2.10
C ALA A 376 1.06 -6.85 -1.57
N ALA A 377 1.53 -5.62 -1.35
CA ALA A 377 2.86 -5.38 -0.78
C ALA A 377 3.01 -6.02 0.62
N ARG A 378 2.07 -5.77 1.54
CA ARG A 378 2.10 -6.35 2.89
C ARG A 378 1.85 -7.86 2.90
N ILE A 379 0.96 -8.35 2.03
CA ILE A 379 0.65 -9.78 1.90
C ILE A 379 1.86 -10.54 1.36
N CYS A 380 2.51 -10.03 0.30
CA CYS A 380 3.69 -10.66 -0.27
C CYS A 380 4.86 -10.72 0.73
N ARG A 381 5.02 -9.66 1.55
CA ARG A 381 6.00 -9.66 2.66
C ARG A 381 5.65 -10.68 3.75
N ALA A 382 4.39 -10.84 4.10
CA ALA A 382 3.97 -11.88 5.03
C ALA A 382 4.25 -13.29 4.49
N LEU A 383 3.93 -13.54 3.20
CA LEU A 383 4.28 -14.79 2.53
C LEU A 383 5.79 -15.04 2.55
N PHE A 384 6.61 -14.02 2.25
CA PHE A 384 8.08 -14.13 2.35
C PHE A 384 8.51 -14.58 3.75
N MET A 385 7.99 -13.96 4.81
CA MET A 385 8.33 -14.34 6.18
C MET A 385 7.85 -15.75 6.55
N ILE A 386 6.70 -16.18 6.03
CA ILE A 386 6.21 -17.57 6.20
C ILE A 386 7.16 -18.56 5.51
N ALA A 387 7.58 -18.28 4.27
CA ALA A 387 8.55 -19.11 3.54
C ALA A 387 9.90 -19.18 4.27
N LEU A 388 10.36 -18.06 4.81
CA LEU A 388 11.61 -17.96 5.56
C LEU A 388 11.58 -18.80 6.83
N ASN A 389 10.48 -18.73 7.59
CA ASN A 389 10.30 -19.57 8.78
C ASN A 389 10.20 -21.06 8.42
N ARG A 390 9.56 -21.40 7.29
CA ARG A 390 9.51 -22.76 6.75
C ARG A 390 10.81 -23.22 6.11
N ARG A 391 11.84 -22.36 6.03
CA ARG A 391 13.16 -22.62 5.44
C ARG A 391 13.14 -22.94 3.94
N TRP A 392 12.19 -22.37 3.19
CA TRP A 392 12.05 -22.59 1.75
C TRP A 392 12.85 -21.57 0.94
N GLY A 393 14.13 -21.83 0.69
CA GLY A 393 15.06 -20.89 0.05
C GLY A 393 14.64 -20.44 -1.35
N TYR A 394 14.26 -21.37 -2.23
CA TYR A 394 13.74 -21.01 -3.56
C TYR A 394 12.52 -20.10 -3.47
N GLN A 395 11.54 -20.46 -2.63
CA GLN A 395 10.33 -19.67 -2.44
C GLN A 395 10.63 -18.28 -1.86
N CYS A 396 11.59 -18.17 -0.94
CA CYS A 396 12.07 -16.89 -0.41
C CYS A 396 12.63 -15.98 -1.50
N GLN A 397 13.40 -16.54 -2.45
CA GLN A 397 13.95 -15.76 -3.56
C GLN A 397 12.84 -15.19 -4.46
N VAL A 398 11.88 -16.03 -4.86
CA VAL A 398 10.73 -15.62 -5.69
C VAL A 398 9.91 -14.55 -4.97
N LEU A 399 9.57 -14.77 -3.69
CA LEU A 399 8.74 -13.84 -2.91
C LEU A 399 9.45 -12.52 -2.63
N LEU A 400 10.74 -12.54 -2.29
CA LEU A 400 11.51 -11.33 -2.06
C LEU A 400 11.66 -10.50 -3.34
N SER A 401 11.86 -11.19 -4.48
CA SER A 401 11.87 -10.55 -5.79
C SER A 401 10.53 -9.87 -6.09
N LEU A 402 9.41 -10.57 -5.89
CA LEU A 402 8.07 -9.99 -6.07
C LEU A 402 7.76 -8.86 -5.09
N CYS A 403 8.23 -8.93 -3.84
CA CYS A 403 8.09 -7.81 -2.89
C CYS A 403 8.74 -6.54 -3.46
N LYS A 404 9.97 -6.65 -3.97
CA LYS A 404 10.67 -5.54 -4.62
C LYS A 404 9.93 -5.09 -5.88
N SER A 405 9.40 -6.02 -6.68
CA SER A 405 8.66 -5.69 -7.90
C SER A 405 7.40 -4.90 -7.64
N ILE A 406 6.63 -5.26 -6.60
CA ILE A 406 5.44 -4.52 -6.18
C ILE A 406 5.83 -3.14 -5.65
N GLU A 407 6.84 -3.05 -4.78
CA GLU A 407 7.27 -1.77 -4.21
C GLU A 407 7.86 -0.80 -5.25
N LYS A 408 8.64 -1.31 -6.22
CA LYS A 408 9.33 -0.50 -7.23
C LYS A 408 8.57 -0.34 -8.54
N GLN A 409 7.52 -1.14 -8.76
CA GLN A 409 6.80 -1.26 -10.03
C GLN A 409 7.76 -1.60 -11.19
N ILE A 410 8.52 -2.68 -11.03
CA ILE A 410 9.54 -3.18 -11.97
C ILE A 410 9.54 -4.70 -11.90
N TRP A 411 9.52 -5.41 -13.03
CA TRP A 411 9.58 -6.87 -13.00
C TRP A 411 10.98 -7.41 -12.70
N PRO A 412 11.12 -8.64 -12.18
CA PRO A 412 12.43 -9.23 -11.91
C PRO A 412 13.33 -9.36 -13.14
N PHE A 413 12.73 -9.50 -14.32
CA PHE A 413 13.40 -9.63 -15.61
C PHE A 413 13.61 -8.29 -16.34
N ASP A 414 13.08 -7.20 -15.81
CA ASP A 414 13.37 -5.86 -16.33
C ASP A 414 14.77 -5.41 -15.91
N HIS A 415 15.38 -4.50 -16.66
CA HIS A 415 16.69 -3.98 -16.30
C HIS A 415 16.66 -3.20 -14.96
N PRO A 416 17.61 -3.46 -14.04
CA PRO A 416 17.66 -2.81 -12.72
C PRO A 416 17.77 -1.28 -12.74
N PHE A 417 18.20 -0.68 -13.86
CA PHE A 417 18.30 0.77 -14.05
C PHE A 417 16.95 1.47 -14.05
N ARG A 418 15.84 0.74 -14.24
CA ARG A 418 14.47 1.27 -14.09
C ARG A 418 14.17 1.76 -12.67
N GLN A 419 15.02 1.44 -11.69
CA GLN A 419 14.98 2.01 -10.34
C GLN A 419 15.39 3.49 -10.29
N PHE A 420 15.94 4.03 -11.38
CA PHE A 420 16.33 5.43 -11.52
C PHE A 420 15.45 6.15 -12.56
N ASP A 421 15.33 7.47 -12.41
CA ASP A 421 14.60 8.34 -13.34
C ASP A 421 15.40 8.59 -14.63
N LEU A 422 15.47 7.57 -15.50
CA LEU A 422 16.19 7.63 -16.77
C LEU A 422 15.25 7.81 -17.97
N PRO A 423 15.71 8.43 -19.08
CA PRO A 423 14.91 8.54 -20.29
C PRO A 423 14.56 7.16 -20.89
N GLN A 424 13.32 7.00 -21.35
CA GLN A 424 12.81 5.74 -21.93
C GLN A 424 13.70 5.15 -23.05
N PRO A 425 14.26 5.94 -23.99
CA PRO A 425 15.17 5.39 -25.01
C PRO A 425 16.41 4.71 -24.43
N ILE A 426 16.94 5.23 -23.31
CA ILE A 426 18.12 4.65 -22.65
C ILE A 426 17.74 3.32 -21.99
N LEU A 427 16.62 3.29 -21.27
CA LEU A 427 16.11 2.07 -20.63
C LEU A 427 15.85 0.97 -21.66
N ARG A 428 15.20 1.30 -22.78
CA ARG A 428 14.93 0.34 -23.87
C ARG A 428 16.21 -0.25 -24.46
N ASN A 429 17.23 0.58 -24.72
CA ASN A 429 18.51 0.11 -25.23
C ASN A 429 19.24 -0.79 -24.22
N LEU A 430 19.07 -0.53 -22.92
CA LEU A 430 19.60 -1.35 -21.85
C LEU A 430 18.88 -2.70 -21.79
N ASP A 431 17.54 -2.72 -21.82
CA ASP A 431 16.73 -3.95 -21.80
C ASP A 431 17.02 -4.84 -23.03
N GLU A 432 17.07 -4.27 -24.24
CA GLU A 432 17.32 -5.01 -25.49
C GLU A 432 18.69 -5.71 -25.54
N LYS A 433 19.63 -5.29 -24.70
CA LYS A 433 21.01 -5.81 -24.66
C LYS A 433 21.31 -6.68 -23.44
N LEU A 434 20.30 -7.03 -22.64
CA LEU A 434 20.47 -8.03 -21.59
C LEU A 434 20.82 -9.40 -22.20
N PRO A 435 21.78 -10.16 -21.64
CA PRO A 435 22.44 -9.96 -20.35
C PRO A 435 23.73 -9.12 -20.38
N THR A 436 24.22 -8.68 -21.55
CA THR A 436 25.49 -7.92 -21.68
C THR A 436 25.48 -6.61 -20.89
N THR A 437 24.31 -6.02 -20.70
CA THR A 437 24.09 -4.83 -19.88
C THR A 437 23.77 -5.14 -18.41
N SER A 438 24.03 -6.35 -17.91
CA SER A 438 23.89 -6.66 -16.48
C SER A 438 24.71 -5.70 -15.61
N ILE A 439 24.33 -5.52 -14.34
CA ILE A 439 25.04 -4.59 -13.44
C ILE A 439 26.48 -5.05 -13.24
N GLU A 440 26.69 -6.35 -13.13
CA GLU A 440 27.99 -6.99 -12.99
C GLU A 440 28.86 -6.72 -14.23
N SER A 441 28.34 -6.99 -15.43
CA SER A 441 29.08 -6.74 -16.67
C SER A 441 29.37 -5.26 -16.90
N MET A 442 28.40 -4.37 -16.61
CA MET A 442 28.58 -2.94 -16.81
C MET A 442 29.56 -2.31 -15.82
N LYS A 443 29.72 -2.87 -14.62
CA LYS A 443 30.71 -2.38 -13.64
C LYS A 443 32.15 -2.55 -14.11
N GLU A 444 32.41 -3.48 -15.02
CA GLU A 444 33.73 -3.72 -15.61
C GLU A 444 34.00 -2.85 -16.85
N MET A 445 32.99 -2.14 -17.36
CA MET A 445 33.07 -1.35 -18.60
C MET A 445 33.50 0.09 -18.34
N GLU A 446 34.23 0.66 -19.30
CA GLU A 446 34.56 2.07 -19.27
C GLU A 446 33.32 2.94 -19.60
N PRO A 447 33.20 4.17 -19.05
CA PRO A 447 32.06 5.04 -19.31
C PRO A 447 31.80 5.30 -20.80
N ALA A 448 32.86 5.30 -21.62
CA ALA A 448 32.74 5.48 -23.07
C ALA A 448 32.02 4.30 -23.75
N GLU A 449 32.31 3.07 -23.30
CA GLU A 449 31.72 1.83 -23.80
C GLU A 449 30.24 1.75 -23.40
N ILE A 450 29.92 2.07 -22.15
CA ILE A 450 28.53 2.18 -21.66
C ILE A 450 27.75 3.19 -22.51
N GLY A 451 28.34 4.36 -22.78
CA GLY A 451 27.74 5.38 -23.62
C GLY A 451 27.48 4.91 -25.05
N GLN A 452 28.39 4.11 -25.62
CA GLN A 452 28.20 3.50 -26.94
C GLN A 452 27.10 2.43 -26.93
N LEU A 453 27.04 1.61 -25.88
CA LEU A 453 26.01 0.59 -25.69
C LEU A 453 24.61 1.18 -25.65
N VAL A 454 24.41 2.31 -24.99
CA VAL A 454 23.08 2.97 -24.96
C VAL A 454 22.85 3.94 -26.11
N HIS A 455 23.74 3.97 -27.11
CA HIS A 455 23.71 4.91 -28.24
C HIS A 455 23.64 6.39 -27.79
N ASN A 456 24.27 6.70 -26.65
CA ASN A 456 24.34 8.05 -26.08
C ASN A 456 25.62 8.21 -25.25
N HIS A 457 26.69 8.70 -25.87
CA HIS A 457 27.98 8.89 -25.23
C HIS A 457 27.94 9.79 -23.98
N ARG A 458 27.04 10.80 -23.94
CA ARG A 458 26.91 11.69 -22.77
C ARG A 458 26.33 10.97 -21.56
N MET A 459 25.47 9.97 -21.79
CA MET A 459 24.85 9.19 -20.71
C MET A 459 25.81 8.17 -20.09
N GLY A 460 26.89 7.79 -20.78
CA GLY A 460 27.85 6.81 -20.29
C GLY A 460 28.44 7.17 -18.91
N SER A 461 28.89 8.40 -18.72
CA SER A 461 29.42 8.88 -17.43
C SER A 461 28.34 9.00 -16.35
N THR A 462 27.09 9.26 -16.73
CA THR A 462 25.97 9.32 -15.79
C THR A 462 25.60 7.92 -15.32
N LEU A 463 25.50 6.96 -16.24
CA LEU A 463 25.21 5.56 -15.94
C LEU A 463 26.31 4.94 -15.10
N SER A 464 27.59 5.18 -15.42
CA SER A 464 28.72 4.72 -14.61
C SER A 464 28.64 5.22 -13.15
N LYS A 465 28.37 6.52 -12.92
CA LYS A 465 28.15 7.04 -11.55
C LYS A 465 26.93 6.44 -10.84
N LEU A 466 25.92 6.00 -11.59
CA LEU A 466 24.77 5.32 -11.02
C LEU A 466 25.06 3.84 -10.71
N LEU A 467 25.93 3.16 -11.48
CA LEU A 467 26.44 1.83 -11.16
C LEU A 467 27.12 1.80 -9.80
N ASP A 468 27.91 2.84 -9.49
CA ASP A 468 28.57 3.00 -8.20
C ASP A 468 27.56 3.13 -7.04
N ASN A 469 26.32 3.53 -7.30
CA ASN A 469 25.27 3.63 -6.28
C ASN A 469 24.45 2.33 -6.12
N PHE A 470 24.71 1.27 -6.88
CA PHE A 470 24.04 -0.01 -6.61
C PHE A 470 24.68 -0.67 -5.38
N PRO A 471 23.90 -1.06 -4.36
CA PRO A 471 24.44 -1.61 -3.11
C PRO A 471 24.91 -3.05 -3.29
N THR A 472 26.09 -3.22 -3.90
CA THR A 472 26.76 -4.51 -4.06
C THR A 472 27.67 -4.79 -2.88
N LEU A 473 27.72 -6.05 -2.46
CA LEU A 473 28.55 -6.53 -1.36
C LEU A 473 29.40 -7.69 -1.88
N SER A 474 30.66 -7.74 -1.50
CA SER A 474 31.48 -8.95 -1.60
C SER A 474 31.57 -9.62 -0.23
N VAL A 475 31.71 -10.95 -0.24
CA VAL A 475 31.70 -11.75 0.99
C VAL A 475 32.85 -12.73 0.93
N GLU A 476 33.70 -12.69 1.95
CA GLU A 476 34.68 -13.75 2.21
C GLU A 476 34.12 -14.71 3.25
N THR A 477 34.35 -16.00 3.05
CA THR A 477 33.79 -17.06 3.89
C THR A 477 34.92 -17.91 4.45
N GLU A 478 34.96 -18.03 5.78
CA GLU A 478 35.79 -19.01 6.49
C GLU A 478 34.89 -20.09 7.09
N ILE A 479 35.19 -21.34 6.76
CA ILE A 479 34.45 -22.51 7.24
C ILE A 479 35.36 -23.32 8.16
N ALA A 480 34.84 -23.72 9.33
CA ALA A 480 35.56 -24.57 10.26
C ALA A 480 34.63 -25.64 10.89
N PRO A 481 34.90 -26.94 10.74
CA PRO A 481 34.13 -27.98 11.40
C PRO A 481 34.36 -27.93 12.92
N LEU A 482 33.28 -27.84 13.69
CA LEU A 482 33.36 -27.93 15.16
C LEU A 482 33.30 -29.38 15.62
N ASN A 483 32.45 -30.19 14.97
CA ASN A 483 32.32 -31.63 15.14
C ASN A 483 31.73 -32.25 13.86
N ARG A 484 31.30 -33.52 13.89
CA ARG A 484 30.74 -34.21 12.72
C ARG A 484 29.42 -33.63 12.22
N ASP A 485 28.65 -32.99 13.09
CA ASP A 485 27.27 -32.58 12.83
C ASP A 485 27.09 -31.06 12.77
N VAL A 486 28.15 -30.29 13.05
CA VAL A 486 28.10 -28.82 13.18
C VAL A 486 29.28 -28.16 12.50
N LEU A 487 28.97 -27.22 11.61
CA LEU A 487 29.92 -26.39 10.89
C LEU A 487 29.84 -24.95 11.43
N ARG A 488 30.98 -24.34 11.75
CA ARG A 488 31.06 -22.90 12.02
C ARG A 488 31.38 -22.17 10.73
N ILE A 489 30.61 -21.11 10.45
CA ILE A 489 30.79 -20.23 9.30
C ILE A 489 31.04 -18.82 9.82
N ARG A 490 32.15 -18.22 9.40
CA ARG A 490 32.43 -16.80 9.56
C ARG A 490 32.37 -16.13 8.20
N LEU A 491 31.56 -15.08 8.08
CA LEU A 491 31.42 -14.26 6.89
C LEU A 491 32.00 -12.88 7.16
N SER A 492 32.94 -12.44 6.32
CA SER A 492 33.42 -11.07 6.29
C SER A 492 32.76 -10.36 5.10
N ILE A 493 32.00 -9.30 5.36
CA ILE A 493 31.19 -8.60 4.37
C ILE A 493 31.83 -7.26 4.03
N TYR A 494 32.08 -7.01 2.74
CA TYR A 494 32.69 -5.78 2.26
C TYR A 494 31.73 -5.02 1.34
N PRO A 495 31.30 -3.80 1.72
CA PRO A 495 30.50 -2.96 0.84
C PRO A 495 31.30 -2.40 -0.34
N GLU A 496 30.86 -2.69 -1.57
CA GLU A 496 31.54 -2.30 -2.81
C GLU A 496 30.72 -1.27 -3.61
N PHE A 497 30.27 -0.22 -2.92
CA PHE A 497 29.46 0.83 -3.54
C PHE A 497 29.64 2.19 -2.84
N THR A 498 29.25 3.24 -3.55
CA THR A 498 29.26 4.61 -3.06
C THR A 498 27.91 4.96 -2.46
N TRP A 499 27.92 5.41 -1.20
CA TRP A 499 26.70 5.84 -0.53
C TRP A 499 26.16 7.14 -1.11
N ASN A 500 24.88 7.12 -1.44
CA ASN A 500 24.11 8.26 -1.89
C ASN A 500 22.81 8.41 -1.08
N ASP A 501 22.71 9.46 -0.25
CA ASP A 501 21.57 9.67 0.65
C ASP A 501 20.23 9.77 -0.08
N ARG A 502 20.21 10.25 -1.33
CA ARG A 502 19.00 10.36 -2.14
C ARG A 502 18.44 8.98 -2.52
N HIS A 503 19.32 8.00 -2.74
CA HIS A 503 18.94 6.66 -3.19
C HIS A 503 18.82 5.68 -2.02
N HIS A 504 19.76 5.72 -1.09
CA HIS A 504 19.87 4.75 0.01
C HIS A 504 19.13 5.16 1.29
N GLY A 505 18.98 6.47 1.51
CA GLY A 505 18.43 6.99 2.76
C GLY A 505 19.38 6.79 3.94
N ALA A 506 18.85 6.33 5.08
CA ALA A 506 19.60 6.22 6.34
C ALA A 506 20.35 4.88 6.52
N SER A 507 19.80 3.81 5.96
CA SER A 507 20.33 2.45 6.08
C SER A 507 19.90 1.60 4.88
N GLU A 508 20.76 0.69 4.46
CA GLU A 508 20.45 -0.39 3.54
C GLU A 508 20.40 -1.70 4.31
N SER A 509 19.54 -2.60 3.85
CA SER A 509 19.26 -3.86 4.54
C SER A 509 19.38 -5.02 3.58
N PHE A 510 19.92 -6.13 4.10
CA PHE A 510 20.19 -7.34 3.34
C PHE A 510 19.76 -8.56 4.14
N TRP A 511 19.24 -9.54 3.43
CA TRP A 511 19.07 -10.89 3.95
C TRP A 511 20.31 -11.69 3.65
N VAL A 512 20.92 -12.23 4.69
CA VAL A 512 22.01 -13.19 4.59
C VAL A 512 21.43 -14.55 4.93
N TRP A 513 21.49 -15.51 4.02
CA TRP A 513 21.12 -16.88 4.37
C TRP A 513 22.02 -17.92 3.71
N VAL A 514 22.10 -19.05 4.38
CA VAL A 514 22.89 -20.20 4.00
C VAL A 514 21.94 -21.33 3.65
N GLU A 515 22.05 -21.85 2.43
CA GLU A 515 21.15 -22.86 1.90
C GLU A 515 21.89 -24.05 1.27
N ASN A 516 21.20 -25.18 1.24
CA ASN A 516 21.63 -26.37 0.52
C ASN A 516 21.54 -26.13 -1.00
N SER A 517 22.59 -26.48 -1.75
CA SER A 517 22.65 -26.31 -3.21
C SER A 517 21.60 -27.11 -3.99
N GLU A 518 21.18 -28.27 -3.48
CA GLU A 518 20.30 -29.23 -4.16
C GLU A 518 18.83 -29.05 -3.76
N THR A 519 18.57 -28.91 -2.46
CA THR A 519 17.21 -28.80 -1.92
C THR A 519 16.72 -27.36 -1.82
N SER A 520 17.64 -26.38 -1.81
CA SER A 520 17.37 -24.98 -1.48
C SER A 520 16.77 -24.80 -0.08
N GLU A 521 16.99 -25.75 0.83
CA GLU A 521 16.60 -25.59 2.24
C GLU A 521 17.54 -24.62 2.94
N ILE A 522 16.97 -23.67 3.69
CA ILE A 522 17.74 -22.68 4.47
C ILE A 522 18.19 -23.31 5.79
N TYR A 523 19.49 -23.36 6.03
CA TYR A 523 20.07 -23.78 7.31
C TYR A 523 20.13 -22.65 8.33
N HIS A 524 20.46 -21.45 7.88
CA HIS A 524 20.60 -20.26 8.71
C HIS A 524 20.22 -19.02 7.93
N HIS A 525 19.61 -18.04 8.58
CA HIS A 525 19.36 -16.71 8.02
C HIS A 525 19.53 -15.62 9.08
N GLU A 526 19.99 -14.45 8.64
CA GLU A 526 20.17 -13.26 9.47
C GLU A 526 19.84 -12.00 8.66
N TYR A 527 19.34 -10.97 9.34
CA TYR A 527 19.03 -9.68 8.74
C TYR A 527 20.17 -8.69 9.02
N PHE A 528 20.91 -8.32 7.98
CA PHE A 528 22.05 -7.43 8.06
C PHE A 528 21.66 -5.99 7.70
N ILE A 529 21.93 -5.03 8.58
CA ILE A 529 21.63 -3.61 8.35
C ILE A 529 22.94 -2.81 8.25
N LEU A 530 23.18 -2.24 7.07
CA LEU A 530 24.30 -1.37 6.76
C LEU A 530 23.88 0.09 6.88
N SER A 531 24.40 0.78 7.90
CA SER A 531 24.21 2.23 8.03
C SER A 531 25.34 3.00 7.35
N ARG A 532 25.06 4.22 6.86
CA ARG A 532 26.09 5.10 6.25
C ARG A 532 27.37 5.23 7.07
N LYS A 533 27.24 5.37 8.39
CA LYS A 533 28.40 5.57 9.29
C LYS A 533 29.34 4.37 9.35
N LYS A 534 28.83 3.18 9.01
CA LYS A 534 29.57 1.93 9.09
C LYS A 534 30.00 1.41 7.72
N LEU A 535 29.86 2.20 6.64
CA LEU A 535 30.17 1.73 5.28
C LEU A 535 31.60 1.19 5.12
N TYR A 536 32.57 1.80 5.80
CA TYR A 536 33.99 1.43 5.76
C TYR A 536 34.46 0.71 7.04
N ALA A 537 33.51 0.22 7.86
CA ALA A 537 33.85 -0.57 9.04
C ALA A 537 33.91 -2.04 8.66
N ASP A 538 34.67 -2.82 9.42
CA ASP A 538 34.68 -4.28 9.26
C ASP A 538 33.33 -4.87 9.70
N HIS A 539 32.78 -5.75 8.87
CA HIS A 539 31.52 -6.43 9.12
C HIS A 539 31.75 -7.93 9.14
N GLU A 540 31.57 -8.54 10.31
CA GLU A 540 31.66 -9.98 10.46
C GLU A 540 30.34 -10.57 10.98
N LEU A 541 29.90 -11.66 10.37
CA LEU A 541 28.82 -12.52 10.87
C LEU A 541 29.42 -13.88 11.21
N ASN A 542 29.10 -14.40 12.40
CA ASN A 542 29.63 -15.68 12.87
C ASN A 542 28.49 -16.51 13.45
N PHE A 543 28.24 -17.65 12.83
CA PHE A 543 27.17 -18.55 13.21
C PHE A 543 27.55 -20.00 12.93
N THR A 544 26.68 -20.91 13.39
CA THR A 544 26.88 -22.35 13.21
C THR A 544 25.68 -22.93 12.49
N ILE A 545 25.92 -23.88 11.59
CA ILE A 545 24.87 -24.61 10.88
C ILE A 545 24.94 -26.10 11.19
N PRO A 546 23.80 -26.78 11.29
CA PRO A 546 23.77 -28.23 11.39
C PRO A 546 24.10 -28.86 10.02
N LEU A 547 24.86 -29.93 10.03
CA LEU A 547 25.08 -30.79 8.88
C LEU A 547 24.12 -31.98 8.96
N SER A 548 23.39 -32.22 7.87
CA SER A 548 22.59 -33.44 7.70
C SER A 548 23.44 -34.58 7.13
N ASP A 549 23.08 -35.83 7.44
CA ASP A 549 23.60 -37.03 6.77
C ASP A 549 22.56 -37.52 5.75
N PRO A 550 22.86 -37.59 4.43
CA PRO A 550 24.15 -37.31 3.79
C PRO A 550 24.52 -35.82 3.72
N LEU A 551 25.82 -35.54 3.74
CA LEU A 551 26.36 -34.19 3.59
C LEU A 551 25.96 -33.60 2.23
N PRO A 552 25.52 -32.33 2.18
CA PRO A 552 25.23 -31.67 0.91
C PRO A 552 26.52 -31.55 0.09
N SER A 553 26.44 -31.62 -1.24
CA SER A 553 27.61 -31.43 -2.11
C SER A 553 28.24 -30.05 -1.95
N GLN A 554 27.40 -29.01 -1.87
CA GLN A 554 27.82 -27.62 -1.70
C GLN A 554 26.85 -26.87 -0.80
N ILE A 555 27.35 -25.80 -0.21
CA ILE A 555 26.56 -24.84 0.53
C ILE A 555 26.61 -23.50 -0.21
N TYR A 556 25.45 -22.88 -0.40
CA TYR A 556 25.35 -21.54 -0.96
C TYR A 556 25.12 -20.51 0.13
N ILE A 557 25.92 -19.44 0.09
CA ILE A 557 25.73 -18.25 0.90
C ILE A 557 25.17 -17.17 -0.01
N ARG A 558 23.97 -16.69 0.33
CA ARG A 558 23.32 -15.61 -0.39
C ARG A 558 23.25 -14.38 0.46
N VAL A 559 23.65 -13.25 -0.12
CA VAL A 559 23.42 -11.93 0.46
C VAL A 559 22.59 -11.13 -0.53
N ILE A 560 21.33 -10.90 -0.19
CA ILE A 560 20.35 -10.29 -1.10
C ILE A 560 19.84 -9.01 -0.47
N SER A 561 19.87 -7.89 -1.21
CA SER A 561 19.25 -6.65 -0.72
C SER A 561 17.77 -6.89 -0.42
N ASP A 562 17.25 -6.27 0.62
CA ASP A 562 15.82 -6.33 0.95
C ASP A 562 14.98 -5.38 0.06
N ARG A 563 15.63 -4.39 -0.58
CA ARG A 563 14.96 -3.26 -1.27
C ARG A 563 15.33 -3.10 -2.74
N TRP A 564 16.54 -3.51 -3.12
CA TRP A 564 17.07 -3.30 -4.47
C TRP A 564 16.94 -4.55 -5.35
N LEU A 565 16.51 -4.36 -6.60
CA LEU A 565 16.55 -5.41 -7.62
C LEU A 565 17.98 -5.62 -8.13
N ALA A 566 18.32 -6.86 -8.51
CA ALA A 566 19.65 -7.29 -8.99
C ALA A 566 20.84 -6.89 -8.12
N THR A 567 20.66 -6.98 -6.80
CA THR A 567 21.74 -6.85 -5.82
C THR A 567 21.71 -8.10 -4.97
N SER A 568 22.36 -9.14 -5.49
CA SER A 568 22.52 -10.41 -4.82
C SER A 568 23.93 -10.95 -5.04
N TYR A 569 24.62 -11.24 -3.95
CA TYR A 569 25.84 -12.02 -3.97
C TYR A 569 25.49 -13.50 -3.78
N ILE A 570 26.16 -14.38 -4.54
CA ILE A 570 26.08 -15.83 -4.38
C ILE A 570 27.49 -16.37 -4.28
N GLY A 571 27.85 -16.90 -3.12
CA GLY A 571 29.09 -17.65 -2.92
C GLY A 571 28.78 -19.15 -2.81
N SER A 572 29.62 -19.98 -3.43
CA SER A 572 29.58 -21.44 -3.28
C SER A 572 30.80 -21.94 -2.52
N GLN A 573 30.59 -22.82 -1.55
CA GLN A 573 31.66 -23.51 -0.84
C GLN A 573 31.40 -25.02 -0.89
N GLU A 574 32.45 -25.78 -1.16
CA GLU A 574 32.38 -27.25 -1.08
C GLU A 574 32.29 -27.68 0.38
N SER A 575 31.43 -28.64 0.69
CA SER A 575 31.27 -29.16 2.05
C SER A 575 32.42 -30.10 2.48
N HIS A 576 33.33 -30.44 1.55
CA HIS A 576 34.36 -31.47 1.71
C HIS A 576 35.77 -30.93 1.99
N SER A 577 35.95 -29.60 2.11
CA SER A 577 37.25 -28.96 2.35
C SER A 577 37.55 -28.68 3.81
#